data_AF-A0A7Y8EWQ5-F1
#
_entry.id   AF-A0A7Y8EWQ5-F1
#
_cell.length_a   1.000
_cell.length_b   1.000
_cell.length_c   1.000
_cell.angle_alpha   90.00
_cell.angle_beta   90.00
_cell.angle_gamma   90.00
#
_symmetry.space_group_name_H-M   'P 1'
#
loop_
_entity.id
_entity.type
_entity.pdbx_description
1 polymer ?
#
loop_
_entity_poly.entity_id
_entity_poly.type
_entity_poly.pdbx_seq_one_letter_code
_entity_poly.pdbx_strand_id
1 'polypeptide(L)'
;MTHTAHIAFIEHELDGFHQSLAEYRQQMGAWYSRTLDSASHAADLPSLLGMERVLRVGDSQQSVSVSDADFSTVTHCSLGGELNIESLFESVYDVPIGNIPVEVIGLDDGTSTVVMLDEHGKGSHHCAAGKRYQVRVRGSVSEEQVDALFASYAGLTADLEEWLRSQWSGFKPHWERSTASAIGNGILAGSWAAVKEVWDSIKRVQAILEDPLKFGEQLGDQAIKLAQLAADTPRVMEQAMLLASDEAALYLMLRTAMLWLDALPPGEMAEKAAGLAVSLLIDLVIGAVLTIALPAAGVAYLGLRLVKYGAQILDAAVGFVKSLLAILTKFMHAVDRYKAVAVRGVVGGLKQGTMQMRWRARQNAVLTQKEHVDDVPASGKNQNGDAATCSATTCKNGCPVSMVTGEELLTLTDGTLDGILPFEWTRLYRTSAVEVDCGLGFGWSHALAHRLVVAGDSVVWTDHENRSTEFPLPSSARPAITNSLAEAAIYLGVLPDELVLAQGSRFYHFVNGFLTAISDAYDNWLRISRDFRGRIERLDNGVGRSLFLRYSSGRIVGVDYQIHRAEGPGEFVWVTEYTVVSYAYDDLGRLISATNAAGESEVYR
;
A
#
# COMPACT_ATOMS: atom_id res chain seq x y z
N MET A 1 12.96 8.49 -13.81
CA MET A 1 13.19 9.94 -13.88
C MET A 1 14.67 10.24 -13.62
N THR A 2 15.28 11.23 -14.28
CA THR A 2 16.61 11.74 -13.90
C THR A 2 16.57 12.36 -12.49
N HIS A 3 17.70 12.50 -11.79
CA HIS A 3 17.75 13.17 -10.46
C HIS A 3 17.12 14.57 -10.49
N THR A 4 17.29 15.32 -11.60
CA THR A 4 16.67 16.63 -11.80
C THR A 4 15.14 16.55 -11.88
N ALA A 5 14.61 15.52 -12.56
CA ALA A 5 13.17 15.29 -12.64
C ALA A 5 12.58 14.80 -11.30
N HIS A 6 13.32 14.05 -10.49
CA HIS A 6 12.90 13.65 -9.15
C HIS A 6 12.83 14.84 -8.18
N ILE A 7 13.84 15.71 -8.20
CA ILE A 7 13.82 16.96 -7.43
C ILE A 7 12.59 17.79 -7.82
N ALA A 8 12.33 17.96 -9.12
CA ALA A 8 11.17 18.70 -9.60
C ALA A 8 9.85 18.05 -9.15
N PHE A 9 9.77 16.72 -9.13
CA PHE A 9 8.61 15.97 -8.62
C PHE A 9 8.37 16.24 -7.13
N ILE A 10 9.38 16.06 -6.27
CA ILE A 10 9.23 16.29 -4.84
C ILE A 10 8.85 17.75 -4.54
N GLU A 11 9.46 18.73 -5.22
CA GLU A 11 9.09 20.15 -5.05
C GLU A 11 7.64 20.40 -5.48
N HIS A 12 7.19 19.80 -6.59
CA HIS A 12 5.80 19.90 -7.05
C HIS A 12 4.82 19.32 -6.03
N GLU A 13 5.10 18.13 -5.51
CA GLU A 13 4.24 17.46 -4.52
C GLU A 13 4.21 18.24 -3.18
N LEU A 14 5.34 18.82 -2.76
CA LEU A 14 5.39 19.66 -1.55
C LEU A 14 4.60 20.96 -1.73
N ASP A 15 4.68 21.59 -2.91
CA ASP A 15 3.89 22.78 -3.24
C ASP A 15 2.38 22.47 -3.31
N GLY A 16 2.02 21.27 -3.75
CA GLY A 16 0.64 20.77 -3.80
C GLY A 16 0.11 20.21 -2.48
N PHE A 17 0.94 20.02 -1.45
CA PHE A 17 0.56 19.26 -0.25
C PHE A 17 -0.69 19.80 0.47
N HIS A 18 -0.88 21.13 0.47
CA HIS A 18 -2.07 21.77 1.02
C HIS A 18 -3.40 21.31 0.37
N GLN A 19 -3.35 20.74 -0.84
CA GLN A 19 -4.51 20.23 -1.59
C GLN A 19 -4.79 18.76 -1.31
N SER A 20 -3.98 18.08 -0.49
CA SER A 20 -4.08 16.62 -0.24
C SER A 20 -5.50 16.16 0.10
N LEU A 21 -6.21 16.87 0.97
CA LEU A 21 -7.59 16.51 1.35
C LEU A 21 -8.62 16.82 0.24
N ALA A 22 -8.37 17.82 -0.60
CA ALA A 22 -9.20 18.11 -1.76
C ALA A 22 -9.03 17.04 -2.85
N GLU A 23 -7.79 16.59 -3.08
CA GLU A 23 -7.48 15.46 -3.97
C GLU A 23 -8.15 14.18 -3.47
N TYR A 24 -8.01 13.87 -2.17
CA TYR A 24 -8.68 12.75 -1.53
C TYR A 24 -10.21 12.79 -1.72
N ARG A 25 -10.83 13.96 -1.52
CA ARG A 25 -12.26 14.17 -1.78
C ARG A 25 -12.63 13.93 -3.24
N GLN A 26 -11.87 14.45 -4.19
CA GLN A 26 -12.16 14.28 -5.63
C GLN A 26 -12.14 12.82 -6.05
N GLN A 27 -11.24 12.04 -5.44
CA GLN A 27 -11.11 10.61 -5.66
C GLN A 27 -12.27 9.83 -5.03
N MET A 28 -12.76 10.23 -3.85
CA MET A 28 -13.94 9.64 -3.19
C MET A 28 -15.28 10.04 -3.84
N GLY A 29 -15.41 11.26 -4.37
CA GLY A 29 -16.67 11.81 -4.89
C GLY A 29 -17.20 11.19 -6.18
N ALA A 30 -16.43 10.34 -6.87
CA ALA A 30 -16.84 9.68 -8.13
C ALA A 30 -17.92 8.60 -7.96
N TRP A 31 -18.00 8.03 -6.77
CA TRP A 31 -18.96 6.99 -6.42
C TRP A 31 -20.38 7.57 -6.28
N TYR A 32 -20.48 8.82 -5.83
CA TYR A 32 -21.74 9.54 -5.57
C TYR A 32 -22.58 9.82 -6.82
N SER A 33 -21.95 10.06 -7.99
CA SER A 33 -22.71 10.35 -9.21
C SER A 33 -23.33 9.10 -9.86
N ARG A 34 -22.88 7.89 -9.51
CA ARG A 34 -23.42 6.64 -10.05
C ARG A 34 -24.47 5.98 -9.16
N THR A 35 -24.41 6.15 -7.84
CA THR A 35 -25.39 5.58 -6.89
C THR A 35 -26.71 6.35 -6.85
N LEU A 36 -26.77 7.56 -7.42
CA LEU A 36 -28.01 8.31 -7.63
C LEU A 36 -28.98 7.66 -8.62
N ASP A 37 -28.51 6.74 -9.48
CA ASP A 37 -29.36 6.03 -10.46
C ASP A 37 -29.98 4.72 -9.93
N SER A 38 -29.63 4.27 -8.72
CA SER A 38 -30.17 3.02 -8.14
C SER A 38 -30.84 3.26 -6.79
N ALA A 39 -32.13 3.60 -6.82
CA ALA A 39 -32.97 3.68 -5.64
C ALA A 39 -33.29 2.28 -5.09
N SER A 40 -32.79 1.95 -3.89
CA SER A 40 -33.55 1.21 -2.83
C SER A 40 -32.73 0.75 -1.61
N HIS A 41 -31.41 0.94 -1.56
CA HIS A 41 -30.59 0.55 -0.39
C HIS A 41 -29.72 1.71 0.12
N ALA A 42 -30.37 2.72 0.72
CA ALA A 42 -29.67 3.87 1.31
C ALA A 42 -29.05 3.58 2.69
N ALA A 43 -29.51 2.55 3.42
CA ALA A 43 -29.15 2.32 4.81
C ALA A 43 -27.79 1.64 5.07
N ASP A 44 -27.05 1.28 4.02
CA ASP A 44 -25.73 0.62 4.10
C ASP A 44 -24.67 1.35 3.24
N LEU A 45 -24.90 2.63 2.92
CA LEU A 45 -23.97 3.37 2.08
C LEU A 45 -22.68 3.73 2.85
N PRO A 46 -21.49 3.40 2.28
CA PRO A 46 -20.19 3.92 2.70
C PRO A 46 -20.22 5.34 3.25
N SER A 47 -19.80 5.53 4.50
CA SER A 47 -19.49 6.86 5.01
C SER A 47 -18.36 7.44 4.16
N LEU A 48 -18.57 8.64 3.63
CA LEU A 48 -17.52 9.38 2.95
C LEU A 48 -16.46 9.66 4.00
N LEU A 49 -15.25 9.14 3.81
CA LEU A 49 -14.12 9.31 4.74
C LEU A 49 -14.34 8.65 6.12
N GLY A 50 -15.28 7.69 6.28
CA GLY A 50 -15.45 7.01 7.59
C GLY A 50 -15.88 7.92 8.75
N MET A 51 -16.13 9.21 8.49
CA MET A 51 -16.55 10.18 9.49
C MET A 51 -18.05 10.05 9.66
N GLU A 52 -18.54 9.68 10.84
CA GLU A 52 -19.98 9.53 11.06
C GLU A 52 -20.62 10.88 11.40
N ARG A 53 -21.84 11.09 10.96
CA ARG A 53 -22.65 12.19 11.46
C ARG A 53 -23.25 11.77 12.80
N VAL A 54 -22.97 12.54 13.84
CA VAL A 54 -23.45 12.29 15.20
C VAL A 54 -24.58 13.26 15.54
N LEU A 55 -25.68 12.71 16.05
CA LEU A 55 -26.76 13.45 16.69
C LEU A 55 -26.80 13.09 18.18
N ARG A 56 -26.56 14.09 19.03
CA ARG A 56 -26.69 13.97 20.49
C ARG A 56 -27.95 14.68 20.95
N VAL A 57 -28.75 13.99 21.75
CA VAL A 57 -30.04 14.47 22.24
C VAL A 57 -30.23 14.08 23.71
N GLY A 58 -29.99 15.04 24.60
CA GLY A 58 -29.90 14.77 26.04
C GLY A 58 -28.85 13.68 26.32
N ASP A 59 -29.26 12.59 26.96
CA ASP A 59 -28.39 11.45 27.29
C ASP A 59 -28.26 10.41 26.14
N SER A 60 -28.94 10.62 25.02
CA SER A 60 -28.94 9.68 23.89
C SER A 60 -28.06 10.18 22.76
N GLN A 61 -27.34 9.28 22.11
CA GLN A 61 -26.52 9.55 20.94
C GLN A 61 -26.84 8.55 19.82
N GLN A 62 -26.82 9.04 18.58
CA GLN A 62 -26.85 8.19 17.40
C GLN A 62 -25.83 8.70 16.38
N SER A 63 -25.06 7.78 15.81
CA SER A 63 -24.13 8.03 14.72
C SER A 63 -24.61 7.34 13.44
N VAL A 64 -24.50 8.01 12.29
CA VAL A 64 -24.96 7.54 10.96
C VAL A 64 -23.98 7.98 9.87
N SER A 65 -24.16 7.49 8.63
CA SER A 65 -23.34 7.94 7.50
C SER A 65 -23.61 9.41 7.17
N VAL A 66 -22.61 10.15 6.70
CA VAL A 66 -22.78 11.54 6.21
C VAL A 66 -23.79 11.62 5.05
N SER A 67 -23.94 10.52 4.31
CA SER A 67 -24.91 10.38 3.22
C SER A 67 -26.36 10.22 3.69
N ASP A 68 -26.57 9.84 4.95
CA ASP A 68 -27.90 9.59 5.49
C ASP A 68 -28.62 10.92 5.73
N ALA A 69 -29.54 11.25 4.82
CA ALA A 69 -30.35 12.47 4.90
C ALA A 69 -31.46 12.39 5.95
N ASP A 70 -31.88 11.17 6.34
CA ASP A 70 -33.00 10.92 7.24
C ASP A 70 -32.63 9.87 8.30
N PHE A 71 -32.56 10.29 9.56
CA PHE A 71 -32.35 9.40 10.69
C PHE A 71 -32.94 9.98 11.97
N SER A 72 -33.15 9.15 12.99
CA SER A 72 -33.79 9.59 14.22
C SER A 72 -33.39 8.79 15.45
N THR A 73 -33.19 9.49 16.56
CA THR A 73 -32.93 8.89 17.87
C THR A 73 -34.10 9.12 18.83
N VAL A 74 -34.22 8.28 19.85
CA VAL A 74 -35.27 8.39 20.88
C VAL A 74 -34.62 8.62 22.23
N THR A 75 -35.12 9.60 22.97
CA THR A 75 -34.58 9.99 24.28
C THR A 75 -35.70 10.38 25.26
N HIS A 76 -35.34 10.52 26.52
CA HIS A 76 -36.22 11.01 27.57
C HIS A 76 -35.91 12.48 27.89
N CYS A 77 -36.94 13.30 28.03
CA CYS A 77 -36.79 14.68 28.45
C CYS A 77 -36.27 14.75 29.90
N SER A 78 -35.25 15.58 30.12
CA SER A 78 -34.66 15.81 31.44
C SER A 78 -35.67 16.40 32.43
N LEU A 79 -35.42 16.26 33.73
CA LEU A 79 -36.26 16.87 34.77
C LEU A 79 -36.33 18.40 34.69
N GLY A 80 -35.38 19.03 33.99
CA GLY A 80 -35.34 20.48 33.75
C GLY A 80 -36.29 20.98 32.66
N GLY A 81 -36.96 20.09 31.92
CA GLY A 81 -37.95 20.47 30.90
C GLY A 81 -37.37 21.04 29.60
N GLU A 82 -36.08 20.82 29.36
CA GLU A 82 -35.39 21.22 28.13
C GLU A 82 -34.63 20.04 27.53
N LEU A 83 -34.76 19.91 26.21
CA LEU A 83 -34.08 18.92 25.38
C LEU A 83 -33.04 19.63 24.51
N ASN A 84 -31.76 19.41 24.82
CA ASN A 84 -30.65 19.92 24.02
C ASN A 84 -30.36 18.96 22.88
N ILE A 85 -30.19 19.51 21.68
CA ILE A 85 -29.91 18.82 20.44
C ILE A 85 -28.58 19.35 19.91
N GLU A 86 -27.67 18.45 19.57
CA GLU A 86 -26.38 18.79 18.97
C GLU A 86 -26.13 17.87 17.76
N SER A 87 -25.72 18.44 16.63
CA SER A 87 -25.34 17.74 15.41
C SER A 87 -23.90 18.09 15.03
N LEU A 88 -23.05 17.08 14.86
CA LEU A 88 -21.62 17.23 14.59
C LEU A 88 -21.07 16.07 13.74
N PHE A 89 -19.89 16.24 13.16
CA PHE A 89 -19.12 15.15 12.57
C PHE A 89 -18.25 14.47 13.63
N GLU A 90 -18.31 13.14 13.69
CA GLU A 90 -17.41 12.30 14.46
C GLU A 90 -16.02 12.39 13.85
N SER A 91 -15.20 13.22 14.47
CA SER A 91 -13.86 13.60 14.01
C SER A 91 -13.03 13.98 15.22
N VAL A 92 -11.71 14.13 15.05
CA VAL A 92 -10.90 14.70 16.13
C VAL A 92 -11.41 16.10 16.54
N TYR A 93 -12.06 16.84 15.63
CA TYR A 93 -12.51 18.23 15.84
C TYR A 93 -13.94 18.41 16.37
N ASP A 94 -14.78 17.36 16.46
CA ASP A 94 -16.23 17.51 16.69
C ASP A 94 -16.80 18.69 15.85
N VAL A 95 -16.64 18.64 14.52
CA VAL A 95 -17.02 19.77 13.65
C VAL A 95 -18.55 19.93 13.65
N PRO A 96 -19.08 21.09 14.05
CA PRO A 96 -20.52 21.29 14.16
C PRO A 96 -21.21 21.30 12.80
N ILE A 97 -22.41 20.73 12.75
CA ILE A 97 -23.25 20.70 11.55
C ILE A 97 -24.49 21.56 11.82
N GLY A 98 -24.37 22.86 11.52
CA GLY A 98 -25.41 23.86 11.73
C GLY A 98 -26.42 24.01 10.62
N ASN A 99 -27.44 24.86 10.81
CA ASN A 99 -28.45 25.19 9.80
C ASN A 99 -29.23 23.98 9.26
N ILE A 100 -29.36 22.92 10.07
CA ILE A 100 -30.15 21.74 9.73
C ILE A 100 -31.49 21.77 10.49
N PRO A 101 -32.63 21.54 9.81
CA PRO A 101 -33.90 21.37 10.49
C PRO A 101 -33.98 19.99 11.14
N VAL A 102 -34.36 20.00 12.42
CA VAL A 102 -34.58 18.80 13.23
C VAL A 102 -36.01 18.79 13.73
N GLU A 103 -36.73 17.72 13.45
CA GLU A 103 -38.10 17.50 13.88
C GLU A 103 -38.12 16.77 15.24
N VAL A 104 -38.68 17.39 16.26
CA VAL A 104 -38.88 16.81 17.60
C VAL A 104 -40.32 16.34 17.71
N ILE A 105 -40.50 15.04 17.89
CA ILE A 105 -41.80 14.36 17.91
C ILE A 105 -42.05 13.80 19.31
N GLY A 106 -43.10 14.27 19.98
CA GLY A 106 -43.57 13.69 21.24
C GLY A 106 -44.22 12.33 20.99
N LEU A 107 -43.60 11.25 21.49
CA LEU A 107 -44.11 9.89 21.27
C LEU A 107 -45.37 9.57 22.08
N ASP A 108 -45.58 10.31 23.16
CA ASP A 108 -46.70 10.08 24.08
C ASP A 108 -47.93 10.96 23.75
N ASP A 109 -47.76 12.07 23.01
CA ASP A 109 -48.84 13.03 22.67
C ASP A 109 -48.98 13.32 21.16
N GLY A 110 -48.05 12.85 20.33
CA GLY A 110 -48.07 13.03 18.88
C GLY A 110 -47.72 14.45 18.41
N THR A 111 -47.24 15.32 19.30
CA THR A 111 -46.81 16.68 18.92
C THR A 111 -45.57 16.62 18.04
N SER A 112 -45.46 17.51 17.04
CA SER A 112 -44.26 17.64 16.19
C SER A 112 -43.88 19.11 16.06
N THR A 113 -42.60 19.41 16.34
CA THR A 113 -42.04 20.76 16.22
C THR A 113 -40.71 20.71 15.48
N VAL A 114 -40.49 21.63 14.54
CA VAL A 114 -39.20 21.75 13.85
C VAL A 114 -38.33 22.78 14.58
N VAL A 115 -37.12 22.37 14.95
CA VAL A 115 -36.06 23.19 15.53
C VAL A 115 -34.97 23.36 14.47
N MET A 116 -34.59 24.59 14.18
CA MET A 116 -33.42 24.86 13.33
C MET A 116 -32.18 24.89 14.22
N LEU A 117 -31.17 24.08 13.89
CA LEU A 117 -29.88 24.15 14.58
C LEU A 117 -29.14 25.43 14.18
N ASP A 118 -28.46 26.06 15.13
CA ASP A 118 -27.63 27.23 14.92
C ASP A 118 -26.33 26.89 14.14
N GLU A 119 -25.51 27.89 13.84
CA GLU A 119 -24.22 27.72 13.14
C GLU A 119 -23.24 26.79 13.88
N HIS A 120 -23.46 26.54 15.17
CA HIS A 120 -22.68 25.63 16.00
C HIS A 120 -23.32 24.24 16.11
N GLY A 121 -24.33 23.93 15.29
CA GLY A 121 -25.00 22.64 15.27
C GLY A 121 -25.86 22.40 16.51
N LYS A 122 -26.24 23.45 17.25
CA LYS A 122 -26.97 23.33 18.51
C LYS A 122 -28.39 23.87 18.40
N GLY A 123 -29.29 23.26 19.15
CA GLY A 123 -30.66 23.72 19.31
C GLY A 123 -31.25 23.21 20.62
N SER A 124 -32.33 23.84 21.07
CA SER A 124 -33.06 23.36 22.24
C SER A 124 -34.56 23.35 22.00
N HIS A 125 -35.24 22.43 22.69
CA HIS A 125 -36.69 22.27 22.64
C HIS A 125 -37.23 22.12 24.06
N HIS A 126 -38.27 22.90 24.39
CA HIS A 126 -38.96 22.75 25.67
C HIS A 126 -39.82 21.49 25.64
N CYS A 127 -39.65 20.63 26.64
CA CYS A 127 -40.28 19.32 26.69
C CYS A 127 -40.86 19.01 28.07
N ALA A 128 -41.85 18.11 28.12
CA ALA A 128 -42.43 17.65 29.38
C ALA A 128 -41.50 16.65 30.06
N ALA A 129 -41.07 16.96 31.29
CA ALA A 129 -40.13 16.16 32.07
C ALA A 129 -40.54 14.67 32.13
N GLY A 130 -39.59 13.78 31.82
CA GLY A 130 -39.77 12.32 31.86
C GLY A 130 -40.53 11.70 30.67
N LYS A 131 -41.11 12.51 29.76
CA LYS A 131 -41.76 12.03 28.54
C LYS A 131 -40.75 11.65 27.46
N ARG A 132 -41.18 10.80 26.52
CA ARG A 132 -40.33 10.30 25.42
C ARG A 132 -40.50 11.16 24.17
N TYR A 133 -39.36 11.49 23.56
CA TYR A 133 -39.30 12.25 22.32
C TYR A 133 -38.44 11.51 21.29
N GLN A 134 -38.91 11.49 20.05
CA GLN A 134 -38.11 11.10 18.89
C GLN A 134 -37.60 12.37 18.21
N VAL A 135 -36.30 12.46 18.04
CA VAL A 135 -35.66 13.57 17.34
C VAL A 135 -35.19 13.07 15.99
N ARG A 136 -35.82 13.58 14.93
CA ARG A 136 -35.59 13.20 13.54
C ARG A 136 -34.90 14.34 12.81
N VAL A 137 -33.76 14.03 12.23
CA VAL A 137 -33.07 14.93 11.31
C VAL A 137 -33.70 14.76 9.92
N ARG A 138 -33.95 15.87 9.22
CA ARG A 138 -34.29 15.87 7.79
C ARG A 138 -33.37 16.80 7.05
N GLY A 139 -32.44 16.27 6.26
CA GLY A 139 -31.55 17.08 5.44
C GLY A 139 -30.16 16.47 5.29
N SER A 140 -29.66 16.48 4.06
CA SER A 140 -28.30 16.12 3.70
C SER A 140 -27.29 17.16 4.16
N VAL A 141 -26.07 16.74 4.40
CA VAL A 141 -24.93 17.64 4.62
C VAL A 141 -24.62 18.39 3.32
N SER A 142 -24.44 19.71 3.40
CA SER A 142 -24.06 20.57 2.27
C SER A 142 -22.56 20.49 1.96
N GLU A 143 -22.19 20.83 0.72
CA GLU A 143 -20.80 20.92 0.27
C GLU A 143 -19.98 21.90 1.14
N GLU A 144 -20.57 23.03 1.55
CA GLU A 144 -19.95 24.03 2.44
C GLU A 144 -19.63 23.48 3.83
N GLN A 145 -20.48 22.61 4.38
CA GLN A 145 -20.24 21.96 5.67
C GLN A 145 -19.12 20.92 5.58
N VAL A 146 -18.98 20.24 4.44
CA VAL A 146 -17.84 19.35 4.17
C VAL A 146 -16.56 20.16 3.97
N ASP A 147 -16.62 21.33 3.33
CA ASP A 147 -15.47 22.24 3.21
C ASP A 147 -15.00 22.75 4.58
N ALA A 148 -15.94 23.13 5.45
CA ALA A 148 -15.64 23.56 6.81
C ALA A 148 -14.98 22.44 7.64
N LEU A 149 -15.39 21.18 7.43
CA LEU A 149 -14.75 20.01 8.02
C LEU A 149 -13.29 19.87 7.56
N PHE A 150 -13.00 19.95 6.27
CA PHE A 150 -11.61 19.86 5.81
C PHE A 150 -10.76 21.07 6.22
N ALA A 151 -11.36 22.26 6.29
CA ALA A 151 -10.71 23.46 6.76
C ALA A 151 -10.22 23.32 8.22
N SER A 152 -10.85 22.47 9.05
CA SER A 152 -10.37 22.24 10.42
C SER A 152 -9.00 21.56 10.44
N TYR A 153 -8.63 20.82 9.40
CA TYR A 153 -7.31 20.15 9.29
C TYR A 153 -6.21 21.06 8.73
N ALA A 154 -6.52 22.28 8.28
CA ALA A 154 -5.54 23.18 7.66
C ALA A 154 -4.30 23.41 8.55
N GLY A 155 -4.48 23.47 9.88
CA GLY A 155 -3.37 23.58 10.82
C GLY A 155 -2.47 22.34 10.85
N LEU A 156 -3.05 21.14 10.81
CA LEU A 156 -2.29 19.88 10.71
C LEU A 156 -1.57 19.78 9.37
N THR A 157 -2.27 20.09 8.28
CA THR A 157 -1.70 20.08 6.93
C THR A 157 -0.49 21.01 6.83
N ALA A 158 -0.58 22.22 7.37
CA ALA A 158 0.52 23.17 7.39
C ALA A 158 1.71 22.68 8.24
N ASP A 159 1.46 22.15 9.44
CA ASP A 159 2.53 21.62 10.30
C ASP A 159 3.25 20.40 9.66
N LEU A 160 2.51 19.53 8.95
CA LEU A 160 3.07 18.40 8.20
C LEU A 160 3.88 18.85 6.98
N GLU A 161 3.38 19.82 6.22
CA GLU A 161 4.09 20.41 5.08
C GLU A 161 5.40 21.06 5.52
N GLU A 162 5.36 21.88 6.58
CA GLU A 162 6.54 22.54 7.14
C GLU A 162 7.60 21.51 7.56
N TRP A 163 7.16 20.43 8.21
CA TRP A 163 8.04 19.34 8.60
C TRP A 163 8.65 18.62 7.39
N LEU A 164 7.86 18.29 6.37
CA LEU A 164 8.35 17.66 5.13
C LEU A 164 9.36 18.56 4.41
N ARG A 165 9.10 19.87 4.30
CA ARG A 165 10.03 20.84 3.71
C ARG A 165 11.33 20.92 4.51
N SER A 166 11.25 20.85 5.83
CA SER A 166 12.42 20.78 6.69
C SER A 166 13.26 19.53 6.41
N GLN A 167 12.64 18.35 6.31
CA GLN A 167 13.34 17.11 5.91
C GLN A 167 13.96 17.24 4.52
N TRP A 168 13.19 17.72 3.55
CA TRP A 168 13.63 17.90 2.17
C TRP A 168 14.82 18.83 2.04
N SER A 169 14.90 19.90 2.83
CA SER A 169 16.05 20.80 2.85
C SER A 169 17.37 20.08 3.19
N GLY A 170 17.31 19.04 4.03
CA GLY A 170 18.45 18.18 4.36
C GLY A 170 18.72 17.12 3.29
N PHE A 171 17.69 16.63 2.60
CA PHE A 171 17.80 15.55 1.60
C PHE A 171 18.22 16.07 0.22
N LYS A 172 17.69 17.21 -0.21
CA LYS A 172 17.89 17.81 -1.54
C LYS A 172 19.36 17.93 -1.96
N PRO A 173 20.31 18.38 -1.10
CA PRO A 173 21.73 18.45 -1.48
C PRO A 173 22.38 17.10 -1.80
N HIS A 174 21.78 15.99 -1.34
CA HIS A 174 22.25 14.64 -1.66
C HIS A 174 21.77 14.21 -3.05
N TRP A 175 20.54 14.60 -3.42
CA TRP A 175 19.99 14.39 -4.76
C TRP A 175 20.71 15.21 -5.83
N GLU A 176 21.03 16.47 -5.55
CA GLU A 176 21.75 17.36 -6.49
C GLU A 176 23.17 16.86 -6.83
N ARG A 177 23.80 16.13 -5.91
CA ARG A 177 25.14 15.54 -6.10
C ARG A 177 25.10 14.10 -6.63
N SER A 178 23.90 13.51 -6.76
CA SER A 178 23.74 12.12 -7.15
C SER A 178 23.63 11.97 -8.67
N THR A 179 24.21 10.91 -9.21
CA THR A 179 23.98 10.45 -10.59
C THR A 179 22.82 9.45 -10.68
N ALA A 180 22.22 9.06 -9.56
CA ALA A 180 21.12 8.09 -9.51
C ALA A 180 19.88 8.62 -10.23
N SER A 181 19.18 7.74 -10.94
CA SER A 181 17.88 8.05 -11.53
C SER A 181 16.78 7.46 -10.62
N ALA A 182 15.77 8.26 -10.28
CA ALA A 182 14.67 7.85 -9.41
C ALA A 182 13.47 7.43 -10.27
N ILE A 183 13.58 6.32 -11.00
CA ILE A 183 12.43 5.81 -11.77
C ILE A 183 11.44 5.10 -10.82
N GLY A 184 11.87 4.69 -9.62
CA GLY A 184 11.03 3.97 -8.64
C GLY A 184 10.20 4.80 -7.66
N ASN A 185 10.67 5.99 -7.24
CA ASN A 185 10.04 6.73 -6.13
C ASN A 185 8.96 7.73 -6.59
N GLY A 186 8.75 7.93 -7.89
CA GLY A 186 7.57 8.68 -8.36
C GLY A 186 6.26 7.88 -8.20
N ILE A 187 6.37 6.59 -7.83
CA ILE A 187 5.24 5.65 -7.81
C ILE A 187 4.47 5.72 -6.49
N LEU A 188 5.06 6.01 -5.33
CA LEU A 188 4.25 6.00 -4.09
C LEU A 188 3.29 7.18 -4.08
N ALA A 189 3.80 8.41 -4.10
CA ALA A 189 2.97 9.61 -4.15
C ALA A 189 1.95 9.65 -5.33
N GLY A 190 2.24 8.99 -6.46
CA GLY A 190 1.33 8.88 -7.61
C GLY A 190 0.47 7.60 -7.70
N SER A 191 0.73 6.54 -6.92
CA SER A 191 -0.02 5.27 -7.02
C SER A 191 -1.08 5.13 -5.93
N TRP A 192 -2.34 5.31 -6.36
CA TRP A 192 -3.51 5.04 -5.52
C TRP A 192 -3.60 3.59 -5.02
N ALA A 193 -2.92 2.65 -5.69
CA ALA A 193 -2.84 1.25 -5.28
C ALA A 193 -2.12 1.08 -3.92
N ALA A 194 -1.00 1.78 -3.71
CA ALA A 194 -0.29 1.77 -2.43
C ALA A 194 -1.14 2.39 -1.32
N VAL A 195 -1.88 3.46 -1.63
CA VAL A 195 -2.83 4.08 -0.69
C VAL A 195 -3.92 3.09 -0.28
N LYS A 196 -4.50 2.35 -1.23
CA LYS A 196 -5.55 1.35 -0.97
C LYS A 196 -5.07 0.20 -0.07
N GLU A 197 -3.89 -0.35 -0.36
CA GLU A 197 -3.34 -1.46 0.42
C GLU A 197 -2.99 -1.04 1.87
N VAL A 198 -2.47 0.19 2.02
CA VAL A 198 -2.23 0.77 3.35
C VAL A 198 -3.55 1.02 4.08
N TRP A 199 -4.57 1.50 3.38
CA TRP A 199 -5.89 1.78 3.94
C TRP A 199 -6.62 0.55 4.44
N ASP A 200 -6.63 -0.54 3.67
CA ASP A 200 -7.20 -1.82 4.09
C ASP A 200 -6.49 -2.39 5.33
N SER A 201 -5.22 -2.03 5.52
CA SER A 201 -4.41 -2.41 6.67
C SER A 201 -4.67 -1.57 7.93
N ILE A 202 -5.34 -0.41 7.83
CA ILE A 202 -5.73 0.42 8.99
C ILE A 202 -6.66 -0.35 9.95
N LYS A 203 -7.43 -1.32 9.43
CA LYS A 203 -8.21 -2.28 10.27
C LYS A 203 -7.36 -2.97 11.32
N ARG A 204 -6.07 -3.16 11.05
CA ARG A 204 -5.12 -3.75 11.99
C ARG A 204 -4.83 -2.83 13.17
N VAL A 205 -4.77 -1.51 12.95
CA VAL A 205 -4.58 -0.52 14.04
C VAL A 205 -5.73 -0.60 15.03
N GLN A 206 -6.97 -0.59 14.53
CA GLN A 206 -8.17 -0.67 15.34
C GLN A 206 -8.21 -1.99 16.12
N ALA A 207 -7.93 -3.12 15.45
CA ALA A 207 -7.89 -4.42 16.10
C ALA A 207 -6.83 -4.49 17.23
N ILE A 208 -5.66 -3.85 17.03
CA ILE A 208 -4.62 -3.76 18.05
C ILE A 208 -5.08 -2.91 19.25
N LEU A 209 -5.75 -1.78 19.02
CA LEU A 209 -6.24 -0.92 20.12
C LEU A 209 -7.42 -1.55 20.86
N GLU A 210 -8.31 -2.28 20.17
CA GLU A 210 -9.47 -2.96 20.77
C GLU A 210 -9.06 -4.12 21.70
N ASP A 211 -8.06 -4.92 21.30
CA ASP A 211 -7.58 -6.04 22.09
C ASP A 211 -6.05 -6.20 21.97
N PRO A 212 -5.26 -5.35 22.65
CA PRO A 212 -3.81 -5.33 22.53
C PRO A 212 -3.13 -6.66 22.86
N LEU A 213 -3.76 -7.45 23.74
CA LEU A 213 -3.22 -8.73 24.21
C LEU A 213 -3.19 -9.80 23.12
N LYS A 214 -4.11 -9.75 22.14
CA LYS A 214 -4.07 -10.64 20.95
C LYS A 214 -2.85 -10.40 20.07
N PHE A 215 -2.19 -9.25 20.20
CA PHE A 215 -1.05 -8.83 19.38
C PHE A 215 0.27 -8.85 20.15
N GLY A 216 0.36 -9.66 21.22
CA GLY A 216 1.57 -9.79 22.05
C GLY A 216 2.84 -10.13 21.26
N GLU A 217 2.76 -10.93 20.20
CA GLU A 217 3.93 -11.22 19.34
C GLU A 217 4.44 -9.99 18.57
N GLN A 218 3.55 -9.04 18.27
CA GLN A 218 3.89 -7.84 17.49
C GLN A 218 4.29 -6.65 18.39
N LEU A 219 3.86 -6.66 19.65
CA LEU A 219 4.05 -5.55 20.61
C LEU A 219 5.00 -5.90 21.77
N GLY A 220 5.27 -7.19 21.98
CA GLY A 220 5.98 -7.68 23.16
C GLY A 220 5.31 -7.26 24.47
N ASP A 221 6.12 -6.88 25.46
CA ASP A 221 5.64 -6.39 26.77
C ASP A 221 4.76 -5.14 26.69
N GLN A 222 4.78 -4.41 25.56
CA GLN A 222 3.93 -3.23 25.39
C GLN A 222 2.46 -3.58 25.19
N ALA A 223 2.12 -4.80 24.77
CA ALA A 223 0.73 -5.26 24.72
C ALA A 223 0.06 -5.19 26.10
N ILE A 224 0.79 -5.61 27.14
CA ILE A 224 0.31 -5.57 28.53
C ILE A 224 0.17 -4.12 29.00
N LYS A 225 1.13 -3.25 28.65
CA LYS A 225 1.08 -1.83 29.02
C LYS A 225 -0.03 -1.07 28.29
N LEU A 226 -0.30 -1.39 27.03
CA LEU A 226 -1.45 -0.86 26.28
C LEU A 226 -2.78 -1.32 26.89
N ALA A 227 -2.89 -2.60 27.28
CA ALA A 227 -4.07 -3.12 27.96
C ALA A 227 -4.28 -2.47 29.35
N GLN A 228 -3.21 -2.24 30.10
CA GLN A 228 -3.25 -1.49 31.36
C GLN A 228 -3.65 -0.03 31.13
N LEU A 229 -3.06 0.64 30.12
CA LEU A 229 -3.41 2.01 29.78
C LEU A 229 -4.90 2.15 29.40
N ALA A 230 -5.46 1.18 28.67
CA ALA A 230 -6.88 1.14 28.35
C ALA A 230 -7.77 1.12 29.61
N ALA A 231 -7.31 0.44 30.66
CA ALA A 231 -8.01 0.36 31.94
C ALA A 231 -7.78 1.62 32.82
N ASP A 232 -6.55 2.11 32.90
CA ASP A 232 -6.13 3.15 33.83
C ASP A 232 -6.40 4.57 33.30
N THR A 233 -6.23 4.78 32.00
CA THR A 233 -6.37 6.09 31.34
C THR A 233 -7.22 5.98 30.07
N PRO A 234 -8.56 5.77 30.19
CA PRO A 234 -9.46 5.59 29.05
C PRO A 234 -9.39 6.73 28.03
N ARG A 235 -9.07 7.94 28.49
CA ARG A 235 -9.02 9.16 27.68
C ARG A 235 -7.91 9.17 26.63
N VAL A 236 -6.76 8.56 26.93
CA VAL A 236 -5.63 8.47 25.97
C VAL A 236 -5.92 7.40 24.93
N MET A 237 -6.54 6.29 25.36
CA MET A 237 -7.03 5.25 24.44
C MET A 237 -8.12 5.79 23.52
N GLU A 238 -9.03 6.61 24.06
CA GLU A 238 -10.06 7.32 23.29
C GLU A 238 -9.44 8.21 22.21
N GLN A 239 -8.42 9.01 22.54
CA GLN A 239 -7.71 9.83 21.55
C GLN A 239 -7.05 9.00 20.45
N ALA A 240 -6.44 7.87 20.79
CA ALA A 240 -5.83 6.97 19.82
C ALA A 240 -6.88 6.30 18.91
N MET A 241 -8.02 5.87 19.47
CA MET A 241 -9.12 5.27 18.71
C MET A 241 -9.82 6.31 17.82
N LEU A 242 -9.98 7.55 18.30
CA LEU A 242 -10.51 8.65 17.50
C LEU A 242 -9.61 8.93 16.30
N LEU A 243 -8.30 9.02 16.49
CA LEU A 243 -7.38 9.19 15.35
C LEU A 243 -7.37 7.97 14.42
N ALA A 244 -7.43 6.74 14.97
CA ALA A 244 -7.53 5.51 14.18
C ALA A 244 -8.84 5.40 13.37
N SER A 245 -9.80 6.27 13.64
CA SER A 245 -11.09 6.36 12.94
C SER A 245 -11.21 7.64 12.10
N ASP A 246 -10.27 8.58 12.25
CA ASP A 246 -10.24 9.85 11.52
C ASP A 246 -9.47 9.65 10.19
N GLU A 247 -10.20 9.30 9.14
CA GLU A 247 -9.64 9.00 7.83
C GLU A 247 -8.91 10.21 7.21
N ALA A 248 -9.38 11.44 7.45
CA ALA A 248 -8.71 12.64 6.96
C ALA A 248 -7.31 12.80 7.59
N ALA A 249 -7.20 12.62 8.91
CA ALA A 249 -5.92 12.64 9.58
C ALA A 249 -5.03 11.46 9.17
N LEU A 250 -5.59 10.26 9.03
CA LEU A 250 -4.88 9.06 8.56
C LEU A 250 -4.34 9.23 7.15
N TYR A 251 -5.13 9.81 6.25
CA TYR A 251 -4.71 10.11 4.89
C TYR A 251 -3.57 11.13 4.87
N LEU A 252 -3.66 12.21 5.66
CA LEU A 252 -2.57 13.18 5.79
C LEU A 252 -1.28 12.53 6.33
N MET A 253 -1.37 11.65 7.33
CA MET A 253 -0.22 10.89 7.83
C MET A 253 0.38 9.97 6.76
N LEU A 254 -0.48 9.28 6.00
CA LEU A 254 -0.08 8.40 4.92
C LEU A 254 0.61 9.17 3.79
N ARG A 255 0.00 10.27 3.31
CA ARG A 255 0.58 11.16 2.29
C ARG A 255 1.93 11.71 2.75
N THR A 256 2.04 12.06 4.03
CA THR A 256 3.32 12.49 4.64
C THR A 256 4.36 11.39 4.59
N ALA A 257 4.00 10.15 4.97
CA ALA A 257 4.92 9.02 4.96
C ALA A 257 5.37 8.67 3.53
N MET A 258 4.47 8.73 2.55
CA MET A 258 4.78 8.49 1.13
C MET A 258 5.79 9.50 0.61
N LEU A 259 5.52 10.80 0.76
CA LEU A 259 6.44 11.85 0.32
C LEU A 259 7.77 11.82 1.08
N TRP A 260 7.75 11.48 2.37
CA TRP A 260 8.98 11.33 3.13
C TRP A 260 9.84 10.17 2.62
N LEU A 261 9.24 9.01 2.31
CA LEU A 261 9.94 7.88 1.71
C LEU A 261 10.47 8.21 0.31
N ASP A 262 9.68 8.87 -0.51
CA ASP A 262 10.07 9.28 -1.87
C ASP A 262 11.22 10.31 -1.85
N ALA A 263 11.25 11.15 -0.82
CA ALA A 263 12.26 12.19 -0.62
C ALA A 263 13.58 11.68 -0.03
N LEU A 264 13.64 10.45 0.51
CA LEU A 264 14.84 9.91 1.18
C LEU A 264 16.09 10.06 0.29
N PRO A 265 17.25 10.42 0.87
CA PRO A 265 18.46 10.65 0.09
C PRO A 265 18.93 9.36 -0.59
N PRO A 266 19.49 9.45 -1.81
CA PRO A 266 19.95 8.27 -2.56
C PRO A 266 21.10 7.59 -1.81
N GLY A 267 20.99 6.27 -1.64
CA GLY A 267 21.95 5.44 -0.91
C GLY A 267 21.31 4.17 -0.33
N GLU A 268 22.08 3.40 0.44
CA GLU A 268 21.71 2.06 0.95
C GLU A 268 20.37 2.04 1.72
N MET A 269 20.01 3.15 2.39
CA MET A 269 18.73 3.29 3.10
C MET A 269 17.55 3.42 2.13
N ALA A 270 17.67 4.22 1.08
CA ALA A 270 16.62 4.38 0.07
C ALA A 270 16.45 3.11 -0.78
N GLU A 271 17.54 2.38 -1.02
CA GLU A 271 17.55 1.08 -1.71
C GLU A 271 16.75 0.00 -0.96
N LYS A 272 16.98 -0.11 0.35
CA LYS A 272 16.24 -1.05 1.20
C LYS A 272 14.79 -0.61 1.43
N ALA A 273 14.51 0.68 1.39
CA ALA A 273 13.16 1.22 1.60
C ALA A 273 12.23 0.98 0.40
N ALA A 274 12.67 1.12 -0.86
CA ALA A 274 11.73 1.02 -1.99
C ALA A 274 11.31 -0.42 -2.31
N GLY A 275 12.15 -1.43 -2.03
CA GLY A 275 11.75 -2.85 -2.15
C GLY A 275 10.62 -3.28 -1.19
N LEU A 276 10.28 -2.43 -0.23
CA LEU A 276 9.34 -2.71 0.86
C LEU A 276 8.38 -1.54 1.13
N ALA A 277 8.33 -0.57 0.23
CA ALA A 277 7.73 0.73 0.48
C ALA A 277 6.30 0.65 1.04
N VAL A 278 5.45 -0.22 0.47
CA VAL A 278 4.07 -0.38 0.96
C VAL A 278 4.02 -0.98 2.36
N SER A 279 4.82 -2.02 2.65
CA SER A 279 4.88 -2.62 3.98
C SER A 279 5.44 -1.66 5.04
N LEU A 280 6.44 -0.86 4.64
CA LEU A 280 7.03 0.16 5.50
C LEU A 280 6.03 1.30 5.75
N LEU A 281 5.27 1.73 4.75
CA LEU A 281 4.18 2.71 4.91
C LEU A 281 3.14 2.22 5.92
N ILE A 282 2.71 0.96 5.81
CA ILE A 282 1.78 0.34 6.77
C ILE A 282 2.38 0.40 8.18
N ASP A 283 3.62 -0.08 8.34
CA ASP A 283 4.27 -0.14 9.65
C ASP A 283 4.48 1.28 10.23
N LEU A 284 4.78 2.30 9.41
CA LEU A 284 4.92 3.71 9.82
C LEU A 284 3.59 4.30 10.30
N VAL A 285 2.48 4.07 9.59
CA VAL A 285 1.14 4.55 9.99
C VAL A 285 0.69 3.85 11.27
N ILE A 286 0.87 2.53 11.38
CA ILE A 286 0.55 1.78 12.60
C ILE A 286 1.40 2.29 13.77
N GLY A 287 2.71 2.44 13.55
CA GLY A 287 3.64 2.99 14.54
C GLY A 287 3.21 4.38 15.01
N ALA A 288 2.82 5.26 14.10
CA ALA A 288 2.34 6.61 14.42
C ALA A 288 1.10 6.59 15.33
N VAL A 289 0.08 5.80 14.99
CA VAL A 289 -1.14 5.72 15.80
C VAL A 289 -0.88 5.08 17.16
N LEU A 290 -0.08 4.01 17.22
CA LEU A 290 0.27 3.36 18.49
C LEU A 290 1.06 4.29 19.41
N THR A 291 1.90 5.16 18.85
CA THR A 291 2.70 6.12 19.62
C THR A 291 1.82 7.17 20.32
N ILE A 292 0.62 7.44 19.82
CA ILE A 292 -0.34 8.33 20.50
C ILE A 292 -0.93 7.67 21.74
N ALA A 293 -1.35 6.41 21.62
CA ALA A 293 -1.81 5.67 22.78
C ALA A 293 -0.69 5.55 23.81
N LEU A 294 0.46 5.03 23.38
CA LEU A 294 1.61 4.85 24.24
C LEU A 294 2.88 5.08 23.42
N PRO A 295 3.67 6.15 23.68
CA PRO A 295 4.85 6.46 22.88
C PRO A 295 5.85 5.30 22.77
N ALA A 296 5.96 4.49 23.82
CA ALA A 296 6.79 3.30 23.83
C ALA A 296 6.24 2.14 22.98
N ALA A 297 4.93 2.07 22.75
CA ALA A 297 4.30 0.99 21.99
C ALA A 297 4.61 1.09 20.49
N GLY A 298 4.48 2.28 19.88
CA GLY A 298 4.83 2.43 18.46
C GLY A 298 6.32 2.20 18.19
N VAL A 299 7.20 2.64 19.09
CA VAL A 299 8.64 2.36 18.99
C VAL A 299 8.94 0.87 19.14
N ALA A 300 8.30 0.17 20.08
CA ALA A 300 8.47 -1.28 20.24
C ALA A 300 7.94 -2.07 19.05
N TYR A 301 6.78 -1.67 18.53
CA TYR A 301 6.17 -2.23 17.33
C TYR A 301 7.14 -2.11 16.13
N LEU A 302 7.63 -0.91 15.85
CA LEU A 302 8.61 -0.68 14.79
C LEU A 302 9.91 -1.46 15.04
N GLY A 303 10.37 -1.53 16.28
CA GLY A 303 11.53 -2.34 16.68
C GLY A 303 11.38 -3.80 16.27
N LEU A 304 10.27 -4.44 16.62
CA LEU A 304 10.02 -5.84 16.28
C LEU A 304 9.81 -6.07 14.77
N ARG A 305 9.15 -5.13 14.10
CA ARG A 305 8.83 -5.24 12.66
C ARG A 305 10.01 -4.94 11.76
N LEU A 306 10.82 -3.95 12.13
CA LEU A 306 11.86 -3.39 11.28
C LEU A 306 13.29 -3.80 11.65
N VAL A 307 13.52 -4.50 12.77
CA VAL A 307 14.88 -4.94 13.17
C VAL A 307 15.59 -5.75 12.08
N LYS A 308 14.84 -6.54 11.31
CA LYS A 308 15.37 -7.35 10.20
C LYS A 308 15.86 -6.53 9.00
N TYR A 309 15.54 -5.24 8.95
CA TYR A 309 15.93 -4.33 7.86
C TYR A 309 17.16 -3.47 8.19
N GLY A 310 17.68 -3.57 9.41
CA GLY A 310 18.90 -2.90 9.85
C GLY A 310 18.65 -1.62 10.67
N ALA A 311 19.66 -1.24 11.47
CA ALA A 311 19.55 -0.18 12.47
C ALA A 311 19.21 1.20 11.86
N GLN A 312 19.75 1.53 10.69
CA GLN A 312 19.53 2.84 10.05
C GLN A 312 18.07 3.08 9.66
N ILE A 313 17.40 2.07 9.09
CA ILE A 313 15.97 2.18 8.70
C ILE A 313 15.09 2.24 9.95
N LEU A 314 15.41 1.42 10.95
CA LEU A 314 14.70 1.45 12.22
C LEU A 314 14.82 2.82 12.89
N ASP A 315 16.02 3.39 12.98
CA ASP A 315 16.25 4.71 13.57
C ASP A 315 15.53 5.82 12.80
N ALA A 316 15.55 5.77 11.47
CA ALA A 316 14.83 6.71 10.61
C ALA A 316 13.31 6.61 10.82
N ALA A 317 12.75 5.40 10.81
CA ALA A 317 11.32 5.15 11.03
C ALA A 317 10.87 5.58 12.43
N VAL A 318 11.67 5.30 13.46
CA VAL A 318 11.40 5.75 14.84
C VAL A 318 11.48 7.27 14.94
N GLY A 319 12.45 7.90 14.26
CA GLY A 319 12.57 9.36 14.18
C GLY A 319 11.37 10.01 13.48
N PHE A 320 10.91 9.42 12.38
CA PHE A 320 9.70 9.81 11.66
C PHE A 320 8.48 9.78 12.59
N VAL A 321 8.20 8.62 13.21
CA VAL A 321 7.02 8.44 14.06
C VAL A 321 7.03 9.34 15.28
N LYS A 322 8.19 9.58 15.90
CA LYS A 322 8.32 10.54 17.02
C LYS A 322 8.05 11.98 16.59
N SER A 323 8.52 12.38 15.41
CA SER A 323 8.28 13.72 14.86
C SER A 323 6.80 13.92 14.54
N LEU A 324 6.19 12.91 13.91
CA LEU A 324 4.77 12.90 13.59
C LEU A 324 3.92 12.94 14.87
N LEU A 325 4.29 12.20 15.92
CA LEU A 325 3.65 12.30 17.23
C LEU A 325 3.68 13.71 17.79
N ALA A 326 4.81 14.41 17.68
CA ALA A 326 4.94 15.78 18.21
C ALA A 326 3.98 16.74 17.49
N ILE A 327 3.86 16.61 16.16
CA ILE A 327 2.90 17.36 15.34
C ILE A 327 1.47 17.03 15.75
N LEU A 328 1.13 15.74 15.85
CA LEU A 328 -0.21 15.27 16.25
C LEU A 328 -0.56 15.66 17.69
N THR A 329 0.41 15.73 18.60
CA THR A 329 0.18 16.16 19.99
C THR A 329 -0.09 17.65 20.06
N LYS A 330 0.66 18.47 19.29
CA LYS A 330 0.38 19.91 19.14
C LYS A 330 -1.02 20.14 18.59
N PHE A 331 -1.40 19.36 17.58
CA PHE A 331 -2.73 19.34 16.99
C PHE A 331 -3.82 18.97 18.00
N MET A 332 -3.68 17.86 18.73
CA MET A 332 -4.63 17.42 19.76
C MET A 332 -4.75 18.43 20.91
N HIS A 333 -3.67 19.11 21.31
CA HIS A 333 -3.73 20.17 22.33
C HIS A 333 -4.38 21.47 21.84
N ALA A 334 -4.34 21.76 20.55
CA ALA A 334 -5.16 22.82 19.98
C ALA A 334 -6.65 22.44 20.09
N VAL A 335 -6.98 21.18 19.81
CA VAL A 335 -8.34 20.62 19.88
C VAL A 335 -8.88 20.58 21.31
N ASP A 336 -8.12 20.10 22.29
CA ASP A 336 -8.56 20.03 23.70
C ASP A 336 -8.95 21.42 24.25
N ARG A 337 -8.30 22.49 23.78
CA ARG A 337 -8.66 23.87 24.11
C ARG A 337 -10.01 24.29 23.51
N TYR A 338 -10.34 23.82 22.31
CA TYR A 338 -11.66 24.01 21.70
C TYR A 338 -12.74 23.16 22.39
N LYS A 339 -12.48 21.87 22.66
CA LYS A 339 -13.41 20.98 23.37
C LYS A 339 -13.71 21.47 24.79
N ALA A 340 -12.71 21.98 25.54
CA ALA A 340 -12.92 22.50 26.89
C ALA A 340 -13.82 23.75 26.93
N VAL A 341 -13.85 24.54 25.84
CA VAL A 341 -14.75 25.70 25.70
C VAL A 341 -16.17 25.25 25.34
N ALA A 342 -16.33 24.18 24.56
CA ALA A 342 -17.63 23.59 24.21
C ALA A 342 -18.27 22.76 25.36
N VAL A 343 -17.44 22.09 26.18
CA VAL A 343 -17.88 21.20 27.29
C VAL A 343 -18.30 21.98 28.55
N ARG A 344 -18.08 23.31 28.62
CA ARG A 344 -18.63 24.14 29.71
C ARG A 344 -20.17 24.14 29.81
N GLY A 345 -20.88 23.56 28.84
CA GLY A 345 -22.33 23.37 28.86
C GLY A 345 -22.85 21.98 29.26
N VAL A 346 -21.99 20.95 29.42
CA VAL A 346 -22.45 19.57 29.65
C VAL A 346 -21.62 18.89 30.73
N VAL A 347 -22.05 19.02 31.98
CA VAL A 347 -21.47 18.27 33.11
C VAL A 347 -22.12 16.89 33.20
N GLY A 348 -21.39 15.90 32.69
CA GLY A 348 -21.23 14.52 33.18
C GLY A 348 -22.40 13.75 33.81
N GLY A 349 -22.80 12.66 33.14
CA GLY A 349 -23.43 11.50 33.76
C GLY A 349 -22.44 10.33 33.89
N LEU A 350 -21.65 10.31 34.97
CA LEU A 350 -20.76 9.19 35.30
C LEU A 350 -21.58 8.12 36.04
N LYS A 351 -22.05 7.07 35.34
CA LYS A 351 -22.67 5.90 35.98
C LYS A 351 -21.66 4.76 36.10
N GLN A 352 -21.26 4.51 37.35
CA GLN A 352 -20.65 3.29 37.90
C GLN A 352 -19.60 2.57 37.02
N GLY A 353 -18.33 2.97 37.19
CA GLY A 353 -17.20 2.05 37.36
C GLY A 353 -16.75 1.17 36.18
N THR A 354 -17.41 1.20 35.03
CA THR A 354 -16.90 0.55 33.82
C THR A 354 -17.42 1.32 32.62
N MET A 355 -16.53 2.07 31.97
CA MET A 355 -16.84 2.69 30.68
C MET A 355 -16.98 1.54 29.68
N GLN A 356 -18.21 1.07 29.44
CA GLN A 356 -18.48 0.18 28.30
C GLN A 356 -18.41 1.03 27.04
N MET A 357 -17.19 1.28 26.59
CA MET A 357 -16.87 1.84 25.29
C MET A 357 -17.31 0.83 24.22
N ARG A 358 -18.58 0.87 23.80
CA ARG A 358 -19.04 0.18 22.60
C ARG A 358 -18.68 1.03 21.38
N TRP A 359 -17.39 1.19 21.10
CA TRP A 359 -16.93 1.66 19.81
C TRP A 359 -17.04 0.49 18.84
N ARG A 360 -17.92 0.60 17.85
CA ARG A 360 -17.85 -0.24 16.65
C ARG A 360 -17.37 0.69 15.55
N ALA A 361 -16.08 0.67 15.25
CA ALA A 361 -15.59 1.31 14.04
C ALA A 361 -16.22 0.60 12.84
N ARG A 362 -17.23 1.23 12.23
CA ARG A 362 -17.81 0.79 10.96
C ARG A 362 -17.16 1.57 9.85
N GLN A 363 -16.03 1.06 9.34
CA GLN A 363 -15.49 1.54 8.08
C GLN A 363 -16.37 1.03 6.94
N ASN A 364 -17.24 1.91 6.45
CA ASN A 364 -18.06 1.61 5.29
C ASN A 364 -17.39 2.12 3.99
N ALA A 365 -16.29 2.90 4.04
CA ALA A 365 -15.58 3.41 2.86
C ALA A 365 -14.81 2.30 2.11
N VAL A 366 -15.19 2.02 0.86
CA VAL A 366 -14.42 1.19 -0.07
C VAL A 366 -13.73 2.10 -1.07
N LEU A 367 -12.40 2.18 -0.99
CA LEU A 367 -11.60 2.93 -1.95
C LEU A 367 -11.72 2.27 -3.33
N THR A 368 -12.33 2.98 -4.27
CA THR A 368 -12.42 2.58 -5.68
C THR A 368 -11.67 3.58 -6.54
N GLN A 369 -10.91 3.05 -7.50
CA GLN A 369 -9.99 3.80 -8.33
C GLN A 369 -10.76 4.66 -9.35
N LYS A 370 -10.41 5.95 -9.46
CA LYS A 370 -11.02 6.88 -10.44
C LYS A 370 -10.10 7.21 -11.62
N GLU A 371 -8.77 7.07 -11.50
CA GLU A 371 -7.94 7.10 -12.70
C GLU A 371 -8.22 5.85 -13.53
N HIS A 372 -8.46 6.03 -14.83
CA HIS A 372 -8.51 4.93 -15.75
C HIS A 372 -7.11 4.36 -15.87
N VAL A 373 -6.80 3.42 -14.98
CA VAL A 373 -5.72 2.49 -15.20
C VAL A 373 -6.29 1.44 -16.15
N ASP A 374 -5.63 1.26 -17.29
CA ASP A 374 -5.87 0.13 -18.17
C ASP A 374 -5.44 -1.14 -17.42
N ASP A 375 -6.29 -1.62 -16.51
CA ASP A 375 -6.10 -2.88 -15.81
C ASP A 375 -6.86 -3.99 -16.55
N VAL A 376 -6.14 -5.07 -16.85
CA VAL A 376 -6.70 -6.27 -17.46
C VAL A 376 -6.47 -7.43 -16.49
N PRO A 377 -7.28 -7.52 -15.42
CA PRO A 377 -7.09 -8.51 -14.38
C PRO A 377 -7.31 -9.91 -14.94
N ALA A 378 -6.22 -10.64 -15.18
CA ALA A 378 -6.24 -12.00 -15.68
C ALA A 378 -5.11 -12.81 -15.04
N SER A 379 -5.44 -13.92 -14.39
CA SER A 379 -4.44 -14.82 -13.87
C SER A 379 -3.58 -15.38 -15.02
N GLY A 380 -2.27 -15.46 -14.79
CA GLY A 380 -1.37 -16.16 -15.70
C GLY A 380 -1.81 -17.61 -15.88
N LYS A 381 -1.69 -18.14 -17.09
CA LYS A 381 -2.12 -19.50 -17.44
C LYS A 381 -0.93 -20.43 -17.62
N ASN A 382 -1.06 -21.66 -17.14
CA ASN A 382 -0.14 -22.73 -17.48
C ASN A 382 -0.39 -23.24 -18.92
N GLN A 383 0.38 -24.23 -19.36
CA GLN A 383 0.25 -24.74 -20.73
C GLN A 383 -0.99 -25.62 -20.97
N ASN A 384 -1.70 -26.01 -19.91
CA ASN A 384 -3.02 -26.65 -20.01
C ASN A 384 -4.15 -25.62 -20.15
N GLY A 385 -3.86 -24.32 -20.00
CA GLY A 385 -4.83 -23.23 -20.02
C GLY A 385 -5.45 -22.90 -18.65
N ASP A 386 -5.03 -23.59 -17.58
CA ASP A 386 -5.52 -23.35 -16.23
C ASP A 386 -4.84 -22.12 -15.61
N ALA A 387 -5.58 -21.38 -14.78
CA ALA A 387 -5.02 -20.29 -14.00
C ALA A 387 -3.96 -20.82 -13.01
N ALA A 388 -2.77 -20.23 -13.01
CA ALA A 388 -1.63 -20.66 -12.22
C ALA A 388 -0.88 -19.47 -11.59
N THR A 389 -0.62 -19.57 -10.29
CA THR A 389 0.24 -18.63 -9.56
C THR A 389 1.72 -19.04 -9.67
N CYS A 390 2.61 -18.16 -9.20
CA CYS A 390 4.06 -18.39 -9.20
C CYS A 390 4.38 -19.57 -8.27
N SER A 391 5.42 -20.33 -8.57
CA SER A 391 5.86 -21.47 -7.73
C SER A 391 6.06 -21.08 -6.26
N ALA A 392 6.54 -19.86 -5.98
CA ALA A 392 6.79 -19.35 -4.63
C ALA A 392 5.50 -19.10 -3.82
N THR A 393 4.41 -18.70 -4.49
CA THR A 393 3.12 -18.38 -3.85
C THR A 393 2.05 -19.45 -4.05
N THR A 394 2.38 -20.52 -4.79
CA THR A 394 1.48 -21.64 -5.03
C THR A 394 1.23 -22.40 -3.74
N CYS A 395 -0.04 -22.68 -3.42
CA CYS A 395 -0.41 -23.52 -2.29
C CYS A 395 0.07 -24.96 -2.52
N LYS A 396 0.96 -25.44 -1.64
CA LYS A 396 1.57 -26.78 -1.64
C LYS A 396 1.34 -27.43 -0.28
N ASN A 397 1.26 -28.75 -0.21
CA ASN A 397 1.09 -29.51 1.05
C ASN A 397 2.19 -30.56 1.23
N GLY A 398 3.39 -30.13 1.65
CA GLY A 398 4.54 -31.01 1.95
C GLY A 398 5.26 -31.62 0.74
N CYS A 399 4.64 -31.61 -0.45
CA CYS A 399 5.24 -32.03 -1.72
C CYS A 399 5.23 -30.87 -2.73
N PRO A 400 6.10 -30.86 -3.75
CA PRO A 400 6.16 -29.83 -4.78
C PRO A 400 4.99 -29.89 -5.77
N VAL A 401 3.77 -30.16 -5.30
CA VAL A 401 2.57 -30.28 -6.13
C VAL A 401 1.61 -29.14 -5.81
N SER A 402 1.14 -28.45 -6.85
CA SER A 402 0.10 -27.44 -6.75
C SER A 402 -1.21 -28.06 -6.28
N MET A 403 -1.72 -27.59 -5.13
CA MET A 403 -3.04 -28.03 -4.61
C MET A 403 -4.21 -27.50 -5.45
N VAL A 404 -3.95 -26.60 -6.39
CA VAL A 404 -4.97 -25.98 -7.26
C VAL A 404 -5.00 -26.68 -8.63
N THR A 405 -3.84 -26.83 -9.27
CA THR A 405 -3.73 -27.34 -10.66
C THR A 405 -3.25 -28.79 -10.74
N GLY A 406 -2.71 -29.35 -9.66
CA GLY A 406 -2.10 -30.69 -9.66
C GLY A 406 -0.74 -30.78 -10.34
N GLU A 407 -0.16 -29.65 -10.78
CA GLU A 407 1.16 -29.61 -11.41
C GLU A 407 2.28 -29.88 -10.41
N GLU A 408 3.27 -30.68 -10.79
CA GLU A 408 4.56 -30.70 -10.09
C GLU A 408 5.39 -29.47 -10.48
N LEU A 409 5.93 -28.79 -9.45
CA LEU A 409 6.67 -27.53 -9.51
C LEU A 409 7.95 -27.65 -8.68
N LEU A 410 9.08 -27.86 -9.35
CA LEU A 410 10.39 -27.95 -8.72
C LEU A 410 11.26 -26.77 -9.16
N THR A 411 11.58 -25.88 -8.23
CA THR A 411 12.45 -24.73 -8.46
C THR A 411 13.76 -24.92 -7.72
N LEU A 412 14.88 -24.78 -8.42
CA LEU A 412 16.23 -24.97 -7.90
C LEU A 412 17.11 -23.78 -8.30
N THR A 413 17.85 -23.24 -7.35
CA THR A 413 18.83 -22.16 -7.60
C THR A 413 20.20 -22.77 -7.75
N ASP A 414 20.78 -22.72 -8.96
CA ASP A 414 22.08 -23.33 -9.24
C ASP A 414 23.24 -22.37 -8.99
N GLY A 415 22.99 -21.05 -8.96
CA GLY A 415 23.98 -20.06 -8.59
C GLY A 415 23.48 -18.63 -8.67
N THR A 416 24.38 -17.68 -8.43
CA THR A 416 24.05 -16.25 -8.41
C THR A 416 25.11 -15.44 -9.15
N LEU A 417 24.66 -14.40 -9.87
CA LEU A 417 25.49 -13.28 -10.28
C LEU A 417 25.33 -12.20 -9.21
N ASP A 418 26.42 -11.94 -8.50
CA ASP A 418 26.50 -10.88 -7.51
C ASP A 418 26.71 -9.50 -8.15
N GLY A 419 26.32 -8.46 -7.43
CA GLY A 419 26.32 -7.08 -7.92
C GLY A 419 25.24 -6.27 -7.22
N ILE A 420 25.05 -5.03 -7.66
CA ILE A 420 24.03 -4.12 -7.10
C ILE A 420 22.62 -4.62 -7.44
N LEU A 421 22.45 -5.24 -8.61
CA LEU A 421 21.26 -6.00 -8.98
C LEU A 421 21.60 -7.50 -9.02
N PRO A 422 21.53 -8.22 -7.88
CA PRO A 422 21.79 -9.65 -7.84
C PRO A 422 20.82 -10.43 -8.73
N PHE A 423 21.34 -11.45 -9.40
CA PHE A 423 20.57 -12.33 -10.24
C PHE A 423 20.78 -13.79 -9.86
N GLU A 424 19.69 -14.47 -9.51
CA GLU A 424 19.71 -15.90 -9.24
C GLU A 424 19.52 -16.67 -10.56
N TRP A 425 20.48 -17.50 -10.91
CA TRP A 425 20.32 -18.46 -11.98
C TRP A 425 19.53 -19.66 -11.44
N THR A 426 18.24 -19.66 -11.74
CA THR A 426 17.33 -20.74 -11.35
C THR A 426 16.94 -21.58 -12.55
N ARG A 427 16.65 -22.84 -12.27
CA ARG A 427 15.94 -23.76 -13.16
C ARG A 427 14.65 -24.21 -12.52
N LEU A 428 13.62 -24.37 -13.34
CA LEU A 428 12.28 -24.72 -12.88
C LEU A 428 11.71 -25.83 -13.76
N TYR A 429 11.23 -26.90 -13.12
CA TYR A 429 10.43 -27.91 -13.77
C TYR A 429 8.94 -27.67 -13.50
N ARG A 430 8.13 -27.70 -14.56
CA ARG A 430 6.67 -27.62 -14.50
C ARG A 430 6.07 -28.73 -15.37
N THR A 431 5.28 -29.60 -14.76
CA THR A 431 4.70 -30.76 -15.49
C THR A 431 3.82 -30.35 -16.67
N SER A 432 3.03 -29.27 -16.57
CA SER A 432 2.23 -28.81 -17.72
C SER A 432 3.10 -28.36 -18.90
N ALA A 433 4.35 -27.96 -18.66
CA ALA A 433 5.27 -27.50 -19.69
C ALA A 433 6.11 -28.64 -20.31
N VAL A 434 5.74 -29.91 -20.11
CA VAL A 434 6.50 -31.09 -20.61
C VAL A 434 6.72 -31.09 -22.13
N GLU A 435 5.88 -30.43 -22.92
CA GLU A 435 6.07 -30.30 -24.37
C GLU A 435 6.87 -29.06 -24.79
N VAL A 436 7.36 -28.28 -23.83
CA VAL A 436 8.06 -27.01 -24.06
C VAL A 436 9.54 -27.15 -23.74
N ASP A 437 10.40 -26.95 -24.75
CA ASP A 437 11.85 -26.83 -24.58
C ASP A 437 12.24 -25.36 -24.73
N CYS A 438 12.78 -24.77 -23.67
CA CYS A 438 13.32 -23.41 -23.68
C CYS A 438 14.81 -23.35 -23.35
N GLY A 439 15.54 -24.42 -23.69
CA GLY A 439 17.00 -24.47 -23.64
C GLY A 439 17.57 -25.37 -22.54
N LEU A 440 16.76 -25.73 -21.53
CA LEU A 440 17.11 -26.73 -20.50
C LEU A 440 16.38 -28.08 -20.72
N GLY A 441 15.83 -28.31 -21.91
CA GLY A 441 15.07 -29.51 -22.21
C GLY A 441 13.59 -29.39 -21.85
N PHE A 442 12.84 -30.40 -22.27
CA PHE A 442 11.39 -30.49 -22.13
C PHE A 442 10.91 -30.40 -20.67
N GLY A 443 9.97 -29.50 -20.39
CA GLY A 443 9.44 -29.27 -19.03
C GLY A 443 10.28 -28.36 -18.14
N TRP A 444 11.53 -28.08 -18.54
CA TRP A 444 12.46 -27.26 -17.80
C TRP A 444 12.58 -25.85 -18.39
N SER A 445 12.52 -24.84 -17.51
CA SER A 445 12.80 -23.45 -17.80
C SER A 445 13.92 -22.90 -16.93
N HIS A 446 14.35 -21.68 -17.24
CA HIS A 446 15.42 -20.98 -16.52
C HIS A 446 15.09 -19.51 -16.29
N ALA A 447 15.78 -18.87 -15.34
CA ALA A 447 15.52 -17.49 -14.91
C ALA A 447 15.54 -16.41 -16.03
N LEU A 448 16.15 -16.70 -17.19
CA LEU A 448 16.18 -15.80 -18.36
C LEU A 448 15.18 -16.20 -19.46
N ALA A 449 14.35 -17.23 -19.25
CA ALA A 449 13.45 -17.79 -20.26
C ALA A 449 12.17 -16.96 -20.50
N HIS A 450 12.21 -15.65 -20.24
CA HIS A 450 11.10 -14.75 -20.53
C HIS A 450 10.96 -14.54 -22.04
N ARG A 451 9.73 -14.55 -22.53
CA ARG A 451 9.39 -14.33 -23.94
C ARG A 451 8.21 -13.39 -24.06
N LEU A 452 8.20 -12.61 -25.12
CA LEU A 452 7.13 -11.68 -25.40
C LEU A 452 6.74 -11.80 -26.87
N VAL A 453 5.48 -12.10 -27.15
CA VAL A 453 4.96 -12.32 -28.50
C VAL A 453 3.84 -11.33 -28.75
N VAL A 454 4.03 -10.46 -29.74
CA VAL A 454 3.00 -9.52 -30.20
C VAL A 454 2.14 -10.23 -31.25
N ALA A 455 0.82 -10.22 -31.05
CA ALA A 455 -0.16 -10.84 -31.93
C ALA A 455 -1.32 -9.86 -32.18
N GLY A 456 -1.27 -9.13 -33.30
CA GLY A 456 -2.25 -8.09 -33.61
C GLY A 456 -2.20 -6.98 -32.56
N ASP A 457 -3.33 -6.73 -31.89
CA ASP A 457 -3.49 -5.69 -30.88
C ASP A 457 -3.22 -6.20 -29.44
N SER A 458 -2.71 -7.43 -29.28
CA SER A 458 -2.32 -7.98 -27.98
C SER A 458 -0.87 -8.43 -27.94
N VAL A 459 -0.37 -8.58 -26.72
CA VAL A 459 0.97 -9.05 -26.42
C VAL A 459 0.89 -10.10 -25.32
N VAL A 460 1.41 -11.29 -25.63
CA VAL A 460 1.47 -12.42 -24.71
C VAL A 460 2.86 -12.48 -24.12
N TRP A 461 2.93 -12.29 -22.81
CA TRP A 461 4.14 -12.49 -22.05
C TRP A 461 4.16 -13.89 -21.46
N THR A 462 5.20 -14.65 -21.77
CA THR A 462 5.52 -15.90 -21.09
C THR A 462 6.67 -15.66 -20.12
N ASP A 463 6.43 -15.90 -18.83
CA ASP A 463 7.44 -15.71 -17.79
C ASP A 463 8.46 -16.87 -17.73
N HIS A 464 9.47 -16.72 -16.87
CA HIS A 464 10.49 -17.75 -16.64
C HIS A 464 9.95 -19.06 -16.05
N GLU A 465 8.69 -19.13 -15.62
CA GLU A 465 8.03 -20.34 -15.15
C GLU A 465 7.12 -20.99 -16.22
N ASN A 466 7.19 -20.52 -17.47
CA ASN A 466 6.32 -20.90 -18.58
C ASN A 466 4.83 -20.58 -18.37
N ARG A 467 4.50 -19.57 -17.56
CA ARG A 467 3.13 -19.06 -17.45
C ARG A 467 2.90 -17.95 -18.45
N SER A 468 1.76 -17.96 -19.11
CA SER A 468 1.39 -16.97 -20.12
C SER A 468 0.36 -15.98 -19.59
N THR A 469 0.64 -14.70 -19.75
CA THR A 469 -0.26 -13.58 -19.41
C THR A 469 -0.44 -12.71 -20.64
N GLU A 470 -1.69 -12.46 -21.02
CA GLU A 470 -2.01 -11.61 -22.16
C GLU A 470 -2.29 -10.18 -21.69
N PHE A 471 -1.71 -9.21 -22.39
CA PHE A 471 -1.98 -7.79 -22.25
C PHE A 471 -2.44 -7.23 -23.60
N PRO A 472 -3.28 -6.19 -23.64
CA PRO A 472 -3.38 -5.33 -24.81
C PRO A 472 -2.01 -4.74 -25.16
N LEU A 473 -1.76 -4.49 -26.44
CA LEU A 473 -0.51 -3.89 -26.90
C LEU A 473 -0.43 -2.41 -26.43
N PRO A 474 0.62 -2.01 -25.70
CA PRO A 474 0.81 -0.62 -25.30
C PRO A 474 0.91 0.32 -26.51
N SER A 475 0.40 1.53 -26.34
CA SER A 475 0.42 2.57 -27.39
C SER A 475 0.71 3.94 -26.77
N SER A 476 1.00 4.95 -27.58
CA SER A 476 1.15 6.31 -27.06
C SER A 476 -0.08 6.83 -26.33
N ALA A 477 -1.27 6.33 -26.66
CA ALA A 477 -2.53 6.64 -25.98
C ALA A 477 -2.75 5.82 -24.69
N ARG A 478 -2.09 4.65 -24.58
CA ARG A 478 -2.16 3.72 -23.44
C ARG A 478 -0.76 3.19 -23.14
N PRO A 479 0.12 4.04 -22.55
CA PRO A 479 1.54 3.74 -22.45
C PRO A 479 1.87 2.73 -21.35
N ALA A 480 0.93 2.50 -20.42
CA ALA A 480 1.05 1.60 -19.29
C ALA A 480 -0.24 0.80 -19.13
N ILE A 481 -0.12 -0.52 -19.03
CA ILE A 481 -1.25 -1.44 -18.84
C ILE A 481 -0.89 -2.35 -17.67
N THR A 482 -1.76 -2.43 -16.68
CA THR A 482 -1.56 -3.29 -15.51
C THR A 482 -2.33 -4.58 -15.64
N ASN A 483 -1.87 -5.61 -14.95
CA ASN A 483 -2.63 -6.81 -14.66
C ASN A 483 -2.47 -7.13 -13.17
N SER A 484 -3.45 -6.67 -12.40
CA SER A 484 -3.48 -6.81 -10.94
C SER A 484 -3.44 -8.28 -10.47
N LEU A 485 -4.04 -9.23 -11.19
CA LEU A 485 -4.03 -10.65 -10.82
C LEU A 485 -2.71 -11.37 -11.13
N ALA A 486 -1.95 -10.86 -12.10
CA ALA A 486 -0.62 -11.38 -12.44
C ALA A 486 0.51 -10.62 -11.70
N GLU A 487 0.17 -9.58 -10.94
CA GLU A 487 1.11 -8.67 -10.27
C GLU A 487 2.19 -8.14 -11.23
N ALA A 488 1.74 -7.82 -12.45
CA ALA A 488 2.61 -7.43 -13.55
C ALA A 488 2.02 -6.24 -14.33
N ALA A 489 2.89 -5.50 -15.00
CA ALA A 489 2.48 -4.41 -15.87
C ALA A 489 3.40 -4.32 -17.08
N ILE A 490 2.87 -3.80 -18.18
CA ILE A 490 3.61 -3.64 -19.43
C ILE A 490 3.55 -2.17 -19.89
N TYR A 491 4.68 -1.69 -20.40
CA TYR A 491 4.90 -0.30 -20.75
C TYR A 491 5.62 -0.16 -22.09
N LEU A 492 5.44 0.98 -22.75
CA LEU A 492 6.36 1.41 -23.80
C LEU A 492 7.70 1.84 -23.17
N GLY A 493 8.79 1.30 -23.71
CA GLY A 493 10.16 1.67 -23.33
C GLY A 493 10.60 3.02 -23.90
N VAL A 494 11.85 3.39 -23.60
CA VAL A 494 12.44 4.65 -24.07
C VAL A 494 12.95 4.50 -25.50
N LEU A 495 13.37 3.30 -25.88
CA LEU A 495 13.80 3.00 -27.25
C LEU A 495 12.57 2.73 -28.15
N PRO A 496 12.66 3.05 -29.45
CA PRO A 496 11.67 2.61 -30.43
C PRO A 496 11.51 1.08 -30.37
N ASP A 497 10.27 0.61 -30.38
CA ASP A 497 9.90 -0.82 -30.34
C ASP A 497 10.35 -1.58 -29.06
N GLU A 498 10.75 -0.86 -28.01
CA GLU A 498 11.00 -1.44 -26.70
C GLU A 498 9.69 -1.58 -25.92
N LEU A 499 9.47 -2.78 -25.39
CA LEU A 499 8.42 -3.07 -24.42
C LEU A 499 9.09 -3.44 -23.11
N VAL A 500 8.66 -2.78 -22.03
CA VAL A 500 9.17 -3.04 -20.69
C VAL A 500 8.08 -3.74 -19.90
N LEU A 501 8.41 -4.85 -19.25
CA LEU A 501 7.50 -5.57 -18.38
C LEU A 501 7.99 -5.49 -16.94
N ALA A 502 7.17 -4.97 -16.03
CA ALA A 502 7.45 -4.96 -14.61
C ALA A 502 6.81 -6.17 -13.93
N GLN A 503 7.58 -6.87 -13.10
CA GLN A 503 7.08 -7.88 -12.17
C GLN A 503 7.91 -7.82 -10.88
N GLY A 504 7.25 -7.62 -9.74
CA GLY A 504 7.93 -7.37 -8.48
C GLY A 504 8.83 -6.14 -8.55
N SER A 505 10.11 -6.28 -8.19
CA SER A 505 11.10 -5.19 -8.22
C SER A 505 11.92 -5.11 -9.53
N ARG A 506 11.62 -5.98 -10.52
CA ARG A 506 12.41 -6.09 -11.76
C ARG A 506 11.62 -5.59 -12.97
N PHE A 507 12.35 -4.92 -13.85
CA PHE A 507 11.90 -4.52 -15.18
C PHE A 507 12.62 -5.35 -16.23
N TYR A 508 11.85 -6.02 -17.07
CA TYR A 508 12.32 -6.86 -18.15
C TYR A 508 12.17 -6.10 -19.46
N HIS A 509 13.28 -5.80 -20.11
CA HIS A 509 13.33 -5.00 -21.33
C HIS A 509 13.31 -5.92 -22.54
N PHE A 510 12.35 -5.73 -23.44
CA PHE A 510 12.19 -6.51 -24.66
C PHE A 510 12.31 -5.61 -25.88
N VAL A 511 13.09 -6.07 -26.86
CA VAL A 511 13.14 -5.47 -28.20
C VAL A 511 12.84 -6.57 -29.19
N ASN A 512 11.86 -6.36 -30.07
CA ASN A 512 11.37 -7.37 -31.02
C ASN A 512 10.99 -8.71 -30.34
N GLY A 513 10.43 -8.64 -29.12
CA GLY A 513 10.02 -9.81 -28.35
C GLY A 513 11.14 -10.57 -27.62
N PHE A 514 12.40 -10.15 -27.80
CA PHE A 514 13.55 -10.75 -27.12
C PHE A 514 13.97 -9.95 -25.90
N LEU A 515 14.19 -10.62 -24.78
CA LEU A 515 14.77 -10.01 -23.59
C LEU A 515 16.19 -9.49 -23.89
N THR A 516 16.43 -8.20 -23.67
CA THR A 516 17.70 -7.49 -23.93
C THR A 516 18.37 -7.00 -22.65
N ALA A 517 17.58 -6.72 -21.61
CA ALA A 517 18.09 -6.33 -20.31
C ALA A 517 17.10 -6.63 -19.19
N ILE A 518 17.62 -6.64 -17.97
CA ILE A 518 16.84 -6.59 -16.74
C ILE A 518 17.34 -5.38 -15.97
N SER A 519 16.44 -4.51 -15.55
CA SER A 519 16.76 -3.42 -14.66
C SER A 519 15.92 -3.46 -13.39
N ASP A 520 16.26 -2.61 -12.44
CA ASP A 520 15.43 -2.33 -11.28
C ASP A 520 15.03 -0.84 -11.26
N ALA A 521 14.33 -0.46 -10.20
CA ALA A 521 13.81 0.90 -10.05
C ALA A 521 14.89 1.97 -9.85
N TYR A 522 16.14 1.55 -9.61
CA TYR A 522 17.31 2.39 -9.34
C TYR A 522 18.25 2.50 -10.55
N ASP A 523 17.83 2.00 -11.72
CA ASP A 523 18.63 2.03 -12.95
C ASP A 523 19.92 1.19 -12.81
N ASN A 524 19.89 0.13 -12.00
CA ASN A 524 20.89 -0.92 -12.09
C ASN A 524 20.54 -1.84 -13.25
N TRP A 525 21.53 -2.20 -14.08
CA TRP A 525 21.30 -2.96 -15.31
C TRP A 525 22.04 -4.28 -15.31
N LEU A 526 21.31 -5.34 -15.66
CA LEU A 526 21.87 -6.56 -16.20
C LEU A 526 21.64 -6.56 -17.71
N ARG A 527 22.72 -6.54 -18.48
CA ARG A 527 22.67 -6.49 -19.94
C ARG A 527 22.81 -7.89 -20.52
N ILE A 528 21.97 -8.20 -21.50
CA ILE A 528 22.01 -9.49 -22.19
C ILE A 528 22.68 -9.32 -23.54
N SER A 529 23.79 -10.02 -23.75
CA SER A 529 24.36 -10.20 -25.09
C SER A 529 23.88 -11.52 -25.69
N ARG A 530 23.77 -11.55 -27.02
CA ARG A 530 23.35 -12.73 -27.77
C ARG A 530 24.40 -13.13 -28.78
N ASP A 531 24.51 -14.43 -29.02
CA ASP A 531 25.37 -14.97 -30.06
C ASP A 531 24.77 -14.70 -31.47
N PHE A 532 25.53 -15.05 -32.51
CA PHE A 532 25.10 -14.90 -33.90
C PHE A 532 23.85 -15.73 -34.27
N ARG A 533 23.44 -16.68 -33.43
CA ARG A 533 22.20 -17.48 -33.59
C ARG A 533 21.04 -16.89 -32.79
N GLY A 534 21.23 -15.72 -32.16
CA GLY A 534 20.23 -15.05 -31.35
C GLY A 534 20.00 -15.67 -29.97
N ARG A 535 20.84 -16.61 -29.52
CA ARG A 535 20.74 -17.21 -28.19
C ARG A 535 21.42 -16.32 -27.16
N ILE A 536 20.95 -16.33 -25.91
CA ILE A 536 21.58 -15.57 -24.83
C ILE A 536 22.98 -16.12 -24.61
N GLU A 537 24.00 -15.31 -24.84
CA GLU A 537 25.40 -15.67 -24.64
C GLU A 537 25.88 -15.25 -23.25
N ARG A 538 25.50 -14.04 -22.82
CA ARG A 538 25.95 -13.48 -21.55
C ARG A 538 24.89 -12.63 -20.87
N LEU A 539 24.89 -12.68 -19.54
CA LEU A 539 24.24 -11.72 -18.65
C LEU A 539 25.34 -10.95 -17.88
N ASP A 540 25.55 -9.68 -18.23
CA ASP A 540 26.60 -8.81 -17.69
C ASP A 540 26.02 -7.81 -16.69
N ASN A 541 26.65 -7.68 -15.52
CA ASN A 541 26.23 -6.72 -14.49
C ASN A 541 26.82 -5.30 -14.67
N GLY A 542 27.60 -5.07 -15.72
CA GLY A 542 28.18 -3.76 -16.05
C GLY A 542 29.38 -3.35 -15.18
N VAL A 543 29.73 -4.15 -14.16
CA VAL A 543 30.89 -3.91 -13.27
C VAL A 543 31.92 -5.04 -13.38
N GLY A 544 32.01 -5.65 -14.57
CA GLY A 544 33.04 -6.62 -14.92
C GLY A 544 32.81 -8.02 -14.38
N ARG A 545 31.55 -8.41 -14.09
CA ARG A 545 31.16 -9.79 -13.77
C ARG A 545 29.99 -10.20 -14.64
N SER A 546 29.94 -11.47 -15.03
CA SER A 546 28.86 -11.97 -15.87
C SER A 546 28.61 -13.47 -15.71
N LEU A 547 27.40 -13.90 -16.10
CA LEU A 547 27.11 -15.30 -16.38
C LEU A 547 27.22 -15.53 -17.88
N PHE A 548 28.02 -16.51 -18.28
CA PHE A 548 28.21 -16.92 -19.67
C PHE A 548 27.55 -18.27 -19.91
N LEU A 549 26.68 -18.36 -20.91
CA LEU A 549 25.92 -19.57 -21.22
C LEU A 549 26.60 -20.35 -22.34
N ARG A 550 26.98 -21.60 -22.05
CA ARG A 550 27.54 -22.54 -23.03
C ARG A 550 26.43 -23.41 -23.60
N TYR A 551 26.49 -23.66 -24.90
CA TYR A 551 25.47 -24.45 -25.60
C TYR A 551 26.05 -25.63 -26.37
N SER A 552 25.28 -26.72 -26.43
CA SER A 552 25.46 -27.83 -27.37
C SER A 552 24.11 -28.23 -27.94
N SER A 553 24.03 -28.47 -29.26
CA SER A 553 22.80 -28.86 -29.96
C SER A 553 21.56 -28.02 -29.62
N GLY A 554 21.75 -26.71 -29.40
CA GLY A 554 20.67 -25.77 -29.07
C GLY A 554 20.31 -25.67 -27.58
N ARG A 555 20.87 -26.51 -26.71
CA ARG A 555 20.60 -26.52 -25.26
C ARG A 555 21.76 -25.97 -24.46
N ILE A 556 21.46 -25.38 -23.32
CA ILE A 556 22.44 -24.87 -22.36
C ILE A 556 23.09 -26.08 -21.70
N VAL A 557 24.39 -26.27 -21.89
CA VAL A 557 25.17 -27.35 -21.27
C VAL A 557 25.95 -26.89 -20.04
N GLY A 558 26.01 -25.58 -19.81
CA GLY A 558 26.51 -25.04 -18.56
C GLY A 558 26.48 -23.52 -18.52
N VAL A 559 26.64 -23.02 -17.31
CA VAL A 559 26.73 -21.59 -17.02
C VAL A 559 28.03 -21.34 -16.29
N ASP A 560 28.83 -20.42 -16.82
CA ASP A 560 30.13 -20.06 -16.27
C ASP A 560 30.06 -18.67 -15.63
N TYR A 561 30.65 -18.52 -14.46
CA TYR A 561 30.84 -17.22 -13.84
C TYR A 561 32.13 -16.61 -14.41
N GLN A 562 32.03 -15.47 -15.07
CA GLN A 562 33.15 -14.79 -15.71
C GLN A 562 33.44 -13.44 -15.05
N ILE A 563 34.72 -13.07 -15.04
CA ILE A 563 35.18 -11.74 -14.64
C ILE A 563 35.95 -11.08 -15.78
N HIS A 564 35.79 -9.76 -15.89
CA HIS A 564 36.49 -8.95 -16.87
C HIS A 564 37.80 -8.44 -16.25
N ARG A 565 38.94 -9.03 -16.63
CA ARG A 565 40.26 -8.67 -16.10
C ARG A 565 41.33 -8.70 -17.18
N ALA A 566 42.44 -7.99 -16.94
CA ALA A 566 43.63 -8.12 -17.77
C ALA A 566 44.37 -9.43 -17.44
N GLU A 567 44.67 -10.24 -18.45
CA GLU A 567 45.53 -11.44 -18.30
C GLU A 567 47.02 -11.16 -18.56
N GLY A 568 47.38 -9.90 -18.87
CA GLY A 568 48.73 -9.45 -19.16
C GLY A 568 48.75 -7.96 -19.55
N PRO A 569 49.85 -7.45 -20.13
CA PRO A 569 49.87 -6.11 -20.73
C PRO A 569 49.02 -6.12 -22.01
N GLY A 570 47.71 -5.88 -21.86
CA GLY A 570 46.72 -5.92 -22.94
C GLY A 570 45.36 -5.43 -22.48
N GLU A 571 44.36 -5.55 -23.36
CA GLU A 571 42.98 -5.20 -23.03
C GLU A 571 42.39 -6.19 -22.01
N PHE A 572 41.37 -5.72 -21.29
CA PHE A 572 40.62 -6.58 -20.40
C PHE A 572 39.85 -7.60 -21.23
N VAL A 573 39.86 -8.85 -20.79
CA VAL A 573 39.15 -9.96 -21.42
C VAL A 573 38.27 -10.63 -20.40
N TRP A 574 37.22 -11.28 -20.88
CA TRP A 574 36.36 -12.09 -20.04
C TRP A 574 37.00 -13.44 -19.80
N VAL A 575 37.23 -13.75 -18.53
CA VAL A 575 37.86 -14.99 -18.08
C VAL A 575 36.87 -15.74 -17.22
N THR A 576 36.66 -17.02 -17.50
CA THR A 576 35.87 -17.91 -16.63
C THR A 576 36.63 -18.13 -15.33
N GLU A 577 36.02 -17.73 -14.21
CA GLU A 577 36.57 -17.97 -12.88
C GLU A 577 36.19 -19.37 -12.40
N TYR A 578 34.94 -19.79 -12.61
CA TYR A 578 34.46 -21.16 -12.36
C TYR A 578 33.17 -21.45 -13.13
N THR A 579 32.82 -22.72 -13.28
CA THR A 579 31.51 -23.16 -13.80
C THR A 579 30.51 -23.22 -12.67
N VAL A 580 29.41 -22.46 -12.79
CA VAL A 580 28.31 -22.43 -11.82
C VAL A 580 27.57 -23.76 -11.81
N VAL A 581 27.24 -24.26 -13.01
CA VAL A 581 26.50 -25.50 -13.21
C VAL A 581 26.76 -26.07 -14.60
N SER A 582 26.78 -27.40 -14.71
CA SER A 582 26.80 -28.13 -15.98
C SER A 582 25.58 -29.04 -16.10
N TYR A 583 25.03 -29.16 -17.30
CA TYR A 583 23.82 -29.94 -17.59
C TYR A 583 24.12 -31.07 -18.57
N ALA A 584 23.54 -32.24 -18.31
CA ALA A 584 23.59 -33.38 -19.22
C ALA A 584 22.19 -33.78 -19.67
N TYR A 585 22.12 -34.25 -20.91
CA TYR A 585 20.87 -34.59 -21.59
C TYR A 585 20.95 -36.00 -22.16
N ASP A 586 19.80 -36.65 -22.31
CA ASP A 586 19.69 -37.86 -23.12
C ASP A 586 19.57 -37.54 -24.62
N ASP A 587 19.52 -38.59 -25.45
CA ASP A 587 19.40 -38.47 -26.92
C ASP A 587 18.08 -37.80 -27.36
N LEU A 588 17.06 -37.79 -26.50
CA LEU A 588 15.78 -37.11 -26.74
C LEU A 588 15.80 -35.64 -26.29
N GLY A 589 16.89 -35.19 -25.67
CA GLY A 589 17.04 -33.82 -25.21
C GLY A 589 16.38 -33.53 -23.86
N ARG A 590 16.07 -34.57 -23.07
CA ARG A 590 15.56 -34.42 -21.71
C ARG A 590 16.73 -34.23 -20.74
N LEU A 591 16.59 -33.31 -19.78
CA LEU A 591 17.61 -33.08 -18.76
C LEU A 591 17.71 -34.30 -17.84
N ILE A 592 18.87 -34.95 -17.80
CA ILE A 592 19.12 -36.14 -16.98
C ILE A 592 19.98 -35.85 -15.76
N SER A 593 20.80 -34.80 -15.79
CA SER A 593 21.54 -34.37 -14.60
C SER A 593 21.95 -32.91 -14.65
N ALA A 594 22.11 -32.31 -13.47
CA ALA A 594 22.82 -31.06 -13.29
C ALA A 594 23.87 -31.19 -12.20
N THR A 595 25.07 -30.70 -12.48
CA THR A 595 26.23 -30.75 -11.58
C THR A 595 26.62 -29.34 -11.18
N ASN A 596 26.60 -29.04 -9.88
CA ASN A 596 26.94 -27.72 -9.36
C ASN A 596 28.47 -27.47 -9.34
N ALA A 597 28.88 -26.26 -8.95
CA ALA A 597 30.30 -25.87 -8.86
C ALA A 597 31.13 -26.74 -7.88
N ALA A 598 30.50 -27.40 -6.89
CA ALA A 598 31.15 -28.31 -5.96
C ALA A 598 31.29 -29.75 -6.50
N GLY A 599 30.76 -30.03 -7.70
CA GLY A 599 30.75 -31.37 -8.30
C GLY A 599 29.61 -32.26 -7.84
N GLU A 600 28.68 -31.75 -7.03
CA GLU A 600 27.51 -32.49 -6.59
C GLU A 600 26.48 -32.52 -7.73
N SER A 601 25.88 -33.69 -7.97
CA SER A 601 24.97 -33.89 -9.11
C SER A 601 23.59 -34.33 -8.67
N GLU A 602 22.58 -33.64 -9.18
CA GLU A 602 21.20 -34.09 -9.16
C GLU A 602 20.91 -34.87 -10.44
N VAL A 603 20.21 -36.00 -10.34
CA VAL A 603 19.92 -36.91 -11.45
C VAL A 603 18.41 -37.10 -11.58
N TYR A 604 17.90 -36.98 -12.81
CA TYR A 604 16.49 -37.15 -13.16
C TYR A 604 16.34 -38.43 -13.99
N ARG A 605 15.22 -39.15 -13.80
CA ARG A 605 14.96 -40.46 -14.41
C ARG A 605 13.72 -40.44 -15.27
#